data_AF-A0A3P7DZH4-F1
#
_entry.id   AF-A0A3P7DZH4-F1
#
_cell.length_a   1.000
_cell.length_b   1.000
_cell.length_c   1.000
_cell.angle_alpha   90.00
_cell.angle_beta   90.00
_cell.angle_gamma   90.00
#
_symmetry.space_group_name_H-M   'P 1'
#
loop_
_entity.id
_entity.type
_entity.pdbx_description
1 polymer ?
#
loop_
_entity_poly.entity_id
_entity_poly.type
_entity_poly.pdbx_seq_one_letter_code
_entity_poly.pdbx_strand_id
1 'polypeptide(L)'
;MTPRFLTKMMTSPYASPSPPEYPMERKLKKPLMEKRRRARMNECLDQLKHLLLHISPNHRTKLEKADILEMTVAYLNQMQHSPSPSTSFDSNAIYQQSYAEGFTVAASACLTYLQNTLLPSEFAPQAQQFRIGLIQHLQSVMSNHVNVSGEDAGPI
;
A
#
# COMPACT_ATOMS: atom_id res chain seq x y z
N MET A 1 94.73 -12.65 10.91
CA MET A 1 93.97 -13.91 10.98
C MET A 1 92.48 -13.58 11.01
N THR A 2 91.80 -13.63 9.87
CA THR A 2 90.33 -13.53 9.81
C THR A 2 89.84 -14.63 8.86
N PRO A 3 89.05 -15.60 9.35
CA PRO A 3 88.72 -16.80 8.59
C PRO A 3 87.56 -16.55 7.64
N ARG A 4 87.73 -16.97 6.37
CA ARG A 4 86.65 -17.11 5.39
C ARG A 4 85.82 -18.35 5.75
N PHE A 5 84.70 -18.18 6.46
CA PHE A 5 83.73 -19.26 6.61
C PHE A 5 82.69 -19.20 5.49
N LEU A 6 82.71 -20.24 4.65
CA LEU A 6 81.81 -20.49 3.54
C LEU A 6 80.33 -20.40 3.96
N THR A 7 79.59 -19.53 3.28
CA THR A 7 78.12 -19.54 3.21
C THR A 7 77.66 -20.84 2.55
N LYS A 8 77.37 -21.86 3.35
CA LYS A 8 76.74 -23.09 2.90
C LYS A 8 75.25 -22.79 2.70
N MET A 9 74.87 -22.42 1.48
CA MET A 9 73.47 -22.26 1.09
C MET A 9 72.77 -23.62 1.26
N MET A 10 71.99 -23.76 2.33
CA MET A 10 71.10 -24.88 2.54
C MET A 10 69.96 -24.76 1.52
N THR A 11 70.08 -25.50 0.42
CA THR A 11 68.99 -25.68 -0.54
C THR A 11 67.92 -26.52 0.16
N SER A 12 66.91 -25.88 0.75
CA SER A 12 65.80 -26.60 1.38
C SER A 12 65.04 -27.40 0.31
N PRO A 13 64.93 -28.73 0.42
CA PRO A 13 64.28 -29.56 -0.60
C PRO A 13 62.75 -29.46 -0.59
N TYR A 14 62.15 -28.74 0.36
CA TYR A 14 60.71 -28.59 0.42
C TYR A 14 60.27 -27.46 -0.51
N ALA A 15 60.16 -27.80 -1.79
CA ALA A 15 59.30 -27.06 -2.71
C ALA A 15 57.87 -27.14 -2.15
N SER A 16 57.49 -26.13 -1.35
CA SER A 16 56.13 -26.01 -0.84
C SER A 16 55.17 -26.06 -2.01
N PRO A 17 54.23 -27.02 -2.08
CA PRO A 17 53.28 -27.08 -3.16
C PRO A 17 52.51 -25.76 -3.17
N SER A 18 52.67 -25.01 -4.25
CA SER A 18 51.97 -23.76 -4.49
C SER A 18 50.49 -23.95 -4.14
N PRO A 19 49.90 -23.08 -3.31
CA PRO A 19 48.51 -23.23 -2.89
C PRO A 19 47.64 -23.43 -4.13
N PRO A 20 46.71 -24.40 -4.13
CA PRO A 20 45.83 -24.62 -5.26
C PRO A 20 45.23 -23.27 -5.63
N GLU A 21 45.43 -22.85 -6.89
CA GLU A 21 44.89 -21.61 -7.42
C GLU A 21 43.37 -21.69 -7.31
N TYR A 22 42.84 -21.24 -6.17
CA TYR A 22 41.41 -21.19 -5.97
C TYR A 22 40.86 -20.26 -7.05
N PRO A 23 39.90 -20.72 -7.89
CA PRO A 23 39.41 -19.94 -9.01
C PRO A 23 38.99 -18.56 -8.52
N MET A 24 39.73 -17.53 -8.95
CA MET A 24 39.49 -16.12 -8.64
C MET A 24 38.04 -15.71 -8.94
N GLU A 25 37.37 -16.44 -9.83
CA GLU A 25 35.94 -16.33 -10.10
C GLU A 25 35.06 -16.35 -8.85
N ARG A 26 35.31 -17.24 -7.86
CA ARG A 26 34.48 -17.25 -6.64
C ARG A 26 34.67 -15.97 -5.82
N LYS A 27 35.89 -15.41 -5.83
CA LYS A 27 36.22 -14.16 -5.15
C LYS A 27 35.60 -12.94 -5.84
N LEU A 28 35.38 -12.99 -7.17
CA LEU A 28 34.74 -11.90 -7.93
C LEU A 28 33.21 -12.03 -8.00
N LYS A 29 32.67 -13.25 -8.02
CA LYS A 29 31.23 -13.51 -8.01
C LYS A 29 30.57 -12.93 -6.76
N LYS A 30 31.19 -13.07 -5.58
CA LYS A 30 30.68 -12.51 -4.31
C LYS A 30 30.48 -10.97 -4.36
N PRO A 31 31.49 -10.15 -4.70
CA PRO A 31 31.32 -8.70 -4.89
C PRO A 31 30.23 -8.32 -5.89
N LEU A 32 30.16 -9.02 -7.03
CA LEU A 32 29.15 -8.73 -8.06
C LEU A 32 27.73 -9.06 -7.59
N MET A 33 27.55 -10.20 -6.91
CA MET A 33 26.27 -10.59 -6.32
C MET A 33 25.81 -9.58 -5.27
N GLU A 34 26.72 -9.12 -4.41
CA GLU A 34 26.41 -8.13 -3.39
C GLU A 34 26.05 -6.77 -3.99
N LYS A 35 26.76 -6.33 -5.04
CA LYS A 35 26.40 -5.11 -5.79
C LYS A 35 24.97 -5.20 -6.35
N ARG A 36 24.60 -6.34 -6.93
CA ARG A 36 23.24 -6.57 -7.45
C ARG A 36 22.18 -6.60 -6.35
N ARG A 37 22.50 -7.18 -5.18
CA ARG A 37 21.59 -7.17 -4.02
C ARG A 37 21.31 -5.76 -3.52
N ARG A 38 22.34 -4.91 -3.40
CA ARG A 38 22.18 -3.50 -2.98
C ARG A 38 21.37 -2.68 -3.98
N ALA A 39 21.54 -2.94 -5.28
CA ALA A 39 20.73 -2.29 -6.30
C ALA A 39 19.24 -2.58 -6.10
N ARG A 40 18.85 -3.85 -5.90
CA ARG A 40 17.46 -4.22 -5.58
C ARG A 40 16.94 -3.56 -4.30
N MET A 41 17.76 -3.54 -3.25
CA MET A 41 17.37 -2.90 -1.98
C MET A 41 17.14 -1.40 -2.14
N ASN A 42 17.96 -0.71 -2.94
CA ASN A 42 17.77 0.71 -3.22
C ASN A 42 16.52 0.95 -4.08
N GLU A 43 16.27 0.10 -5.09
CA GLU A 43 15.06 0.16 -5.91
C GLU A 43 13.79 0.02 -5.06
N CYS A 44 13.76 -0.95 -4.13
CA CYS A 44 12.65 -1.10 -3.19
C CYS A 44 12.47 0.13 -2.29
N LEU A 45 13.56 0.73 -1.80
CA LEU A 45 13.50 1.95 -0.99
C LEU A 45 13.00 3.16 -1.78
N ASP A 46 13.36 3.27 -3.06
CA ASP A 46 12.87 4.34 -3.93
C ASP A 46 11.36 4.18 -4.21
N GLN A 47 10.89 2.97 -4.49
CA GLN A 47 9.46 2.68 -4.62
C GLN A 47 8.69 3.05 -3.34
N LEU A 48 9.23 2.67 -2.18
CA LEU A 48 8.61 2.96 -0.90
C LEU A 48 8.54 4.46 -0.61
N LYS A 49 9.61 5.20 -0.95
CA LYS A 49 9.62 6.66 -0.88
C LYS A 49 8.53 7.28 -1.75
N HIS A 50 8.33 6.80 -2.98
CA HIS A 50 7.27 7.29 -3.86
C HIS A 50 5.87 7.05 -3.27
N LEU A 51 5.61 5.86 -2.71
CA LEU A 51 4.35 5.55 -2.03
C LEU A 51 4.11 6.48 -0.83
N LEU A 52 5.13 6.69 0.01
CA LEU A 52 5.03 7.58 1.17
C LEU A 52 4.78 9.04 0.78
N LEU A 53 5.37 9.51 -0.31
CA LEU A 53 5.13 10.87 -0.81
C LEU A 53 3.69 11.08 -1.31
N HIS A 54 3.01 10.03 -1.79
CA HIS A 54 1.59 10.10 -2.15
C HIS A 54 0.70 10.19 -0.90
N ILE A 55 1.06 9.47 0.17
CA ILE A 55 0.30 9.45 1.43
C ILE A 55 0.52 10.74 2.22
N SER A 56 1.73 11.29 2.20
CA SER A 56 2.10 12.46 2.99
C SER A 56 2.98 13.42 2.20
N PRO A 57 2.38 14.24 1.31
CA PRO A 57 3.11 15.13 0.41
C PRO A 57 3.95 16.20 1.14
N ASN A 58 3.66 16.46 2.42
CA ASN A 58 4.42 17.39 3.25
C ASN A 58 5.86 16.91 3.52
N HIS A 59 6.14 15.60 3.42
CA HIS A 59 7.49 15.04 3.55
C HIS A 59 8.28 15.02 2.24
N ARG A 60 8.03 15.99 1.35
CA ARG A 60 8.77 16.15 0.09
C ARG A 60 10.25 16.50 0.30
N THR A 61 10.65 16.83 1.53
CA THR A 61 12.05 16.91 1.94
C THR A 61 12.75 15.55 1.77
N LYS A 62 14.07 15.58 1.72
CA LYS A 62 14.90 14.40 1.48
C LYS A 62 14.69 13.38 2.60
N LEU A 63 13.84 12.39 2.37
CA LEU A 63 13.63 11.27 3.28
C LEU A 63 14.91 10.42 3.38
N GLU A 64 15.41 10.25 4.60
CA GLU A 64 16.52 9.34 4.86
C GLU A 64 16.04 7.89 4.83
N LYS A 65 16.98 6.94 4.70
CA LYS A 65 16.62 5.51 4.69
C LYS A 65 15.90 5.09 5.98
N ALA A 66 16.27 5.69 7.12
CA ALA A 66 15.62 5.42 8.40
C ALA A 66 14.17 5.94 8.39
N ASP A 67 13.96 7.21 7.99
CA ASP A 67 12.63 7.82 7.89
C ASP A 67 11.69 7.01 6.98
N ILE A 68 12.18 6.56 5.81
CA ILE A 68 11.39 5.73 4.89
C ILE A 68 10.89 4.48 5.60
N LEU A 69 11.76 3.79 6.34
CA LEU A 69 11.40 2.56 7.04
C LEU A 69 10.44 2.83 8.20
N GLU A 70 10.71 3.86 9.00
CA GLU A 70 9.87 4.24 10.14
C GLU A 70 8.46 4.64 9.69
N MET A 71 8.36 5.55 8.71
CA MET A 71 7.08 5.97 8.14
C MET A 71 6.31 4.81 7.54
N THR A 72 7.01 3.87 6.90
CA THR A 72 6.37 2.68 6.33
C THR A 72 5.80 1.78 7.42
N VAL A 73 6.57 1.51 8.48
CA VAL A 73 6.09 0.70 9.61
C VAL A 73 4.92 1.40 10.30
N ALA A 74 5.02 2.72 10.53
CA ALA A 74 3.94 3.51 11.09
C ALA A 74 2.68 3.46 10.22
N TYR A 75 2.83 3.59 8.91
CA TYR A 75 1.72 3.48 7.96
C TYR A 75 1.09 2.09 7.96
N LEU A 76 1.89 1.02 7.95
CA LEU A 76 1.38 -0.35 8.01
C LEU A 76 0.65 -0.65 9.33
N ASN A 77 1.19 -0.17 10.45
CA ASN A 77 0.52 -0.27 11.75
C ASN A 77 -0.78 0.54 11.75
N GLN A 78 -0.78 1.76 11.21
CA GLN A 78 -1.99 2.56 11.07
C GLN A 78 -3.02 1.85 10.19
N MET A 79 -2.59 1.19 9.11
CA MET A 79 -3.49 0.40 8.28
C MET A 79 -4.09 -0.77 9.08
N GLN A 80 -3.28 -1.50 9.84
CA GLN A 80 -3.73 -2.65 10.64
C GLN A 80 -4.62 -2.27 11.82
N HIS A 81 -4.35 -1.14 12.47
CA HIS A 81 -5.07 -0.68 13.67
C HIS A 81 -6.18 0.32 13.38
N SER A 82 -6.19 0.93 12.19
CA SER A 82 -7.36 1.65 11.74
C SER A 82 -8.52 0.65 11.77
N PRO A 83 -9.60 0.92 12.51
CA PRO A 83 -10.84 0.15 12.42
C PRO A 83 -11.52 0.40 11.07
N SER A 84 -10.75 0.65 10.01
CA SER A 84 -11.23 0.52 8.66
C SER A 84 -11.66 -0.94 8.52
N PRO A 85 -12.93 -1.22 8.24
CA PRO A 85 -13.41 -2.59 8.03
C PRO A 85 -12.84 -3.26 6.75
N SER A 86 -11.65 -2.85 6.31
CA SER A 86 -11.04 -3.21 5.03
C SER A 86 -9.65 -3.86 5.11
N THR A 87 -9.13 -4.19 6.29
CA THR A 87 -7.89 -5.01 6.39
C THR A 87 -8.13 -6.51 6.46
N SER A 88 -9.36 -6.96 6.73
CA SER A 88 -9.78 -8.16 6.04
C SER A 88 -9.83 -7.80 4.56
N PHE A 89 -9.42 -8.73 3.71
CA PHE A 89 -9.71 -8.71 2.28
C PHE A 89 -11.23 -8.75 1.99
N ASP A 90 -12.08 -8.26 2.92
CA ASP A 90 -13.46 -7.88 2.72
C ASP A 90 -13.47 -6.59 1.91
N SER A 91 -13.13 -6.73 0.64
CA SER A 91 -13.47 -5.73 -0.38
C SER A 91 -14.93 -5.28 -0.26
N ASN A 92 -15.78 -6.13 0.34
CA ASN A 92 -17.15 -5.83 0.79
C ASN A 92 -17.31 -4.49 1.51
N ALA A 93 -16.48 -4.10 2.47
CA ALA A 93 -16.75 -2.89 3.25
C ALA A 93 -16.56 -1.60 2.42
N ILE A 94 -15.47 -1.53 1.65
CA ILE A 94 -15.24 -0.42 0.69
C ILE A 94 -16.34 -0.41 -0.38
N TYR A 95 -16.73 -1.58 -0.89
CA TYR A 95 -17.84 -1.68 -1.83
C TYR A 95 -19.18 -1.28 -1.19
N GLN A 96 -19.41 -1.59 0.08
CA GLN A 96 -20.63 -1.20 0.82
C GLN A 96 -20.69 0.30 1.02
N GLN A 97 -19.59 0.96 1.42
CA GLN A 97 -19.58 2.40 1.55
C GLN A 97 -19.74 3.09 0.18
N SER A 98 -19.00 2.64 -0.84
CA SER A 98 -19.13 3.17 -2.20
C SER A 98 -20.55 2.95 -2.77
N TYR A 99 -21.16 1.81 -2.44
CA TYR A 99 -22.54 1.50 -2.81
C TYR A 99 -23.53 2.41 -2.07
N ALA A 100 -23.35 2.65 -0.77
CA ALA A 100 -24.18 3.56 0.01
C ALA A 100 -24.17 4.98 -0.56
N GLU A 101 -22.97 5.49 -0.86
CA GLU A 101 -22.79 6.81 -1.47
C GLU A 101 -23.42 6.87 -2.87
N GLY A 102 -23.16 5.88 -3.72
CA GLY A 102 -23.76 5.81 -5.06
C GLY A 102 -25.29 5.67 -5.02
N PHE A 103 -25.81 4.86 -4.10
CA PHE A 103 -27.24 4.65 -3.89
C PHE A 103 -27.92 5.94 -3.43
N THR A 104 -27.36 6.65 -2.46
CA THR A 104 -27.94 7.90 -1.96
C THR A 104 -27.96 8.99 -3.03
N VAL A 105 -26.90 9.12 -3.84
CA VAL A 105 -26.87 10.05 -4.98
C VAL A 105 -27.92 9.67 -6.02
N ALA A 106 -28.02 8.39 -6.41
CA ALA A 106 -28.99 7.92 -7.39
C ALA A 106 -30.44 8.11 -6.90
N ALA A 107 -30.74 7.71 -5.66
CA ALA A 107 -32.06 7.86 -5.05
C ALA A 107 -32.45 9.34 -4.93
N SER A 108 -31.51 10.22 -4.53
CA SER A 108 -31.72 11.66 -4.46
C SER A 108 -32.00 12.28 -5.84
N ALA A 109 -31.28 11.85 -6.88
CA ALA A 109 -31.52 12.27 -8.25
C ALA A 109 -32.92 11.84 -8.75
N CYS A 110 -33.32 10.59 -8.46
CA CYS A 110 -34.67 10.10 -8.76
C CYS A 110 -35.75 10.90 -8.04
N LEU A 111 -35.57 11.15 -6.74
CA LEU A 111 -36.50 11.95 -5.93
C LEU A 111 -36.66 13.36 -6.51
N THR A 112 -35.54 14.00 -6.86
CA THR A 112 -35.50 15.33 -7.47
C THR A 112 -36.24 15.36 -8.81
N TYR A 113 -36.01 14.36 -9.67
CA TYR A 113 -36.69 14.23 -10.95
C TYR A 113 -38.20 14.05 -10.78
N LEU A 114 -38.64 13.18 -9.87
CA LEU A 114 -40.05 12.95 -9.59
C LEU A 114 -40.75 14.19 -9.04
N GLN A 115 -40.05 15.03 -8.26
CA GLN A 115 -40.60 16.27 -7.72
C GLN A 115 -40.70 17.38 -8.78
N ASN A 116 -39.69 17.52 -9.64
CA ASN A 116 -39.56 18.66 -10.54
C ASN A 116 -40.14 18.44 -11.94
N THR A 117 -40.03 17.22 -12.50
CA THR A 117 -40.37 16.98 -13.92
C THR A 117 -41.84 16.65 -14.12
N LEU A 118 -42.47 16.02 -13.13
CA LEU A 118 -43.85 15.56 -13.21
C LEU A 118 -44.76 16.63 -12.58
N LEU A 119 -45.28 17.57 -13.38
CA LEU A 119 -46.30 18.52 -12.90
C LEU A 119 -47.45 17.72 -12.29
N PRO A 120 -47.84 17.94 -11.02
CA PRO A 120 -48.89 17.14 -10.39
C PRO A 120 -50.17 17.11 -11.23
N SER A 121 -50.54 18.25 -11.81
CA SER A 121 -51.78 18.51 -12.55
C SER A 121 -52.04 17.61 -13.76
N GLU A 122 -51.01 17.08 -14.42
CA GLU A 122 -51.16 16.41 -15.72
C GLU A 122 -51.58 14.94 -15.59
N PHE A 123 -51.54 14.38 -14.38
CA PHE A 123 -51.73 12.96 -14.16
C PHE A 123 -53.15 12.61 -13.77
N ALA A 124 -53.63 11.47 -14.27
CA ALA A 124 -54.79 10.80 -13.72
C ALA A 124 -54.63 10.63 -12.20
N PRO A 125 -55.71 10.72 -11.40
CA PRO A 125 -55.61 10.66 -9.93
C PRO A 125 -54.89 9.41 -9.43
N GLN A 126 -55.02 8.28 -10.13
CA GLN A 126 -54.30 7.05 -9.82
C GLN A 126 -52.78 7.19 -10.00
N ALA A 127 -52.33 7.85 -11.07
CA ALA A 127 -50.91 8.10 -11.32
C ALA A 127 -50.32 9.12 -10.33
N GLN A 128 -51.10 10.11 -9.89
CA GLN A 128 -50.69 11.02 -8.81
C GLN A 128 -50.46 10.27 -7.49
N GLN A 129 -51.37 9.38 -7.11
CA GLN A 129 -51.22 8.56 -5.91
C GLN A 129 -49.97 7.69 -5.97
N PHE A 130 -49.70 7.06 -7.12
CA PHE A 130 -48.49 6.27 -7.32
C PHE A 130 -47.21 7.12 -7.19
N ARG A 131 -47.18 8.32 -7.79
CA ARG A 131 -46.07 9.27 -7.67
C ARG A 131 -45.80 9.64 -6.21
N ILE A 132 -46.84 9.99 -5.46
CA ILE A 132 -46.71 10.36 -4.05
C ILE A 132 -46.17 9.17 -3.24
N GLY A 133 -46.68 7.97 -3.50
CA GLY A 133 -46.18 6.74 -2.88
C GLY A 133 -44.70 6.47 -3.17
N LEU A 134 -44.25 6.66 -4.42
CA LEU A 134 -42.84 6.51 -4.78
C LEU A 134 -41.94 7.53 -4.09
N ILE A 135 -42.37 8.80 -4.02
CA ILE A 135 -41.63 9.86 -3.34
C ILE A 135 -41.45 9.50 -1.85
N GLN A 136 -42.53 9.10 -1.18
CA GLN A 136 -42.50 8.70 0.23
C GLN A 136 -41.63 7.47 0.46
N HIS A 137 -41.71 6.48 -0.44
CA HIS A 137 -40.88 5.28 -0.35
C HIS A 137 -39.39 5.61 -0.50
N LEU A 138 -39.00 6.39 -1.51
CA LEU A 138 -37.61 6.80 -1.70
C LEU A 138 -37.09 7.58 -0.48
N GLN A 139 -37.89 8.50 0.07
CA GLN A 139 -37.53 9.23 1.28
C GLN A 139 -37.30 8.28 2.48
N SER A 140 -38.19 7.31 2.68
CA SER A 140 -38.04 6.30 3.74
C SER A 140 -36.79 5.44 3.56
N VAL A 141 -36.52 4.96 2.34
CA VAL A 141 -35.36 4.12 2.06
C VAL A 141 -34.06 4.90 2.26
N MET A 142 -34.01 6.16 1.84
CA MET A 142 -32.85 7.02 2.07
C MET A 142 -32.61 7.26 3.57
N SER A 143 -33.67 7.52 4.36
CA SER A 143 -33.53 7.66 5.82
C SER A 143 -33.05 6.38 6.50
N ASN A 144 -33.55 5.21 6.07
CA ASN A 144 -33.13 3.93 6.63
C ASN A 144 -31.68 3.60 6.27
N HIS A 145 -31.25 3.89 5.04
CA HIS A 145 -29.88 3.61 4.61
C HIS A 145 -28.84 4.46 5.36
N VAL A 146 -29.18 5.70 5.72
CA VAL A 146 -28.32 6.56 6.55
C VAL A 146 -28.14 5.98 7.95
N ASN A 147 -29.17 5.31 8.50
CA ASN A 147 -29.08 4.70 9.82
C ASN A 147 -28.21 3.43 9.83
N VAL A 148 -28.25 2.62 8.76
CA VAL A 148 -27.43 1.39 8.67
C VAL A 148 -25.92 1.70 8.68
N SER A 149 -25.51 2.84 8.12
CA SER A 149 -24.11 3.26 8.14
C SER A 149 -23.63 3.76 9.51
N GLY A 150 -24.52 3.99 10.47
CA GLY A 150 -24.20 4.63 11.76
C GLY A 150 -23.87 3.68 12.92
N GLU A 151 -24.09 2.37 12.79
CA GLU A 151 -24.02 1.45 13.95
C GLU A 151 -22.68 0.70 14.13
N ASP A 152 -21.67 0.91 13.29
CA ASP A 152 -20.38 0.18 13.44
C ASP A 152 -19.36 0.85 14.38
N ALA A 153 -19.76 1.90 15.11
CA ALA A 153 -18.92 2.49 16.17
C ALA A 153 -19.03 1.70 17.48
N GLY A 154 -18.67 0.41 17.45
CA GLY A 154 -18.48 -0.39 18.66
C GLY A 154 -17.23 0.07 19.43
N PRO A 155 -17.29 0.25 20.76
CA PRO A 155 -16.14 0.65 21.56
C PRO A 155 -15.27 -0.56 21.86
N ILE A 156 -14.04 -0.61 21.34
CA ILE A 156 -12.92 -1.38 21.92
C ILE A 156 -11.64 -0.54 21.82
#